data_AF-A0A845MQF5-F1
#
_entry.id   AF-A0A845MQF5-F1
#
_cell.length_a   1.000
_cell.length_b   1.000
_cell.length_c   1.000
_cell.angle_alpha   90.00
_cell.angle_beta   90.00
_cell.angle_gamma   90.00
#
_symmetry.space_group_name_H-M   'P 1'
#
loop_
_entity.id
_entity.type
_entity.pdbx_description
1 polymer ?
#
loop_
_entity_poly.entity_id
_entity_poly.type
_entity_poly.pdbx_seq_one_letter_code
_entity_poly.pdbx_strand_id
1 'polypeptide(L)'
;MLENLFRKKRRMRVLPDQSTREITDAKARLGTELRAALYLYNEDKFIVCSIAGISEFGDPVVLDANATDEALGLALCDKLLAFRMKNDQGLSKLKLDDWSAYKASGAKTGKAFEKKCIYVYVRTVNSAINIEAAPRISNEKELKALCSISNGRKHSEIGAAVRKAIGAATLLRNAGML
;
A
#
# COMPACT_ATOMS: atom_id res chain seq x y z
N MET A 1 -26.26 -23.82 6.59
CA MET A 1 -25.58 -23.67 5.30
C MET A 1 -26.01 -22.34 4.69
N LEU A 2 -25.36 -21.23 5.08
CA LEU A 2 -25.78 -19.85 4.74
C LEU A 2 -24.52 -18.96 4.50
N GLU A 3 -23.56 -19.48 3.73
CA GLU A 3 -22.24 -18.86 3.54
C GLU A 3 -22.15 -17.86 2.37
N ASN A 4 -23.25 -17.56 1.67
CA ASN A 4 -23.20 -16.81 0.40
C ASN A 4 -23.80 -15.40 0.39
N LEU A 5 -24.08 -14.79 1.55
CA LEU A 5 -24.78 -13.49 1.60
C LEU A 5 -23.91 -12.22 1.67
N PHE A 6 -22.58 -12.35 1.70
CA PHE A 6 -21.67 -11.20 1.67
C PHE A 6 -20.67 -11.24 0.52
N ARG A 7 -21.14 -11.57 -0.70
CA ARG A 7 -20.43 -11.12 -1.91
C ARG A 7 -20.50 -9.60 -1.95
N LYS A 8 -19.52 -8.95 -1.33
CA LYS A 8 -19.28 -7.50 -1.35
C LYS A 8 -19.40 -7.06 -2.82
N LYS A 9 -20.54 -6.47 -3.18
CA LYS A 9 -20.85 -6.08 -4.56
C LYS A 9 -19.69 -5.21 -5.04
N ARG A 10 -18.86 -5.72 -5.97
CA ARG A 10 -17.77 -4.95 -6.56
C ARG A 10 -18.40 -3.66 -7.07
N ARG A 11 -18.07 -2.53 -6.45
CA ARG A 11 -18.48 -1.23 -6.99
C ARG A 11 -17.83 -1.15 -8.37
N MET A 12 -18.65 -1.11 -9.42
CA MET A 12 -18.13 -0.86 -10.75
C MET A 12 -17.48 0.51 -10.73
N ARG A 13 -16.24 0.56 -11.23
CA ARG A 13 -15.54 1.83 -11.43
C ARG A 13 -16.22 2.60 -12.56
N VAL A 14 -16.13 3.93 -12.52
CA VAL A 14 -16.62 4.81 -13.59
C VAL A 14 -15.81 4.60 -14.86
N LEU A 15 -14.48 4.45 -14.72
CA LEU A 15 -13.59 4.00 -15.77
C LEU A 15 -12.89 2.71 -15.32
N PRO A 16 -12.82 1.65 -16.16
CA PRO A 16 -12.31 0.36 -15.73
C PRO A 16 -10.82 0.39 -15.36
N ASP A 17 -10.03 1.24 -16.02
CA ASP A 17 -8.57 1.31 -15.90
C ASP A 17 -8.08 2.49 -15.04
N GLN A 18 -8.98 3.24 -14.39
CA GLN A 18 -8.66 4.42 -13.59
C GLN A 18 -9.49 4.47 -12.29
N SER A 19 -9.02 5.25 -11.32
CA SER A 19 -9.71 5.43 -10.02
C SER A 19 -9.92 6.89 -9.64
N THR A 20 -9.72 7.82 -10.58
CA THR A 20 -9.59 9.26 -10.29
C THR A 20 -10.85 9.82 -9.66
N ARG A 21 -12.02 9.46 -10.20
CA ARG A 21 -13.30 9.92 -9.69
C ARG A 21 -13.58 9.35 -8.31
N GLU A 22 -13.37 8.05 -8.12
CA GLU A 22 -13.59 7.38 -6.84
C GLU A 22 -12.66 7.93 -5.75
N ILE A 23 -11.40 8.20 -6.09
CA ILE A 23 -10.43 8.80 -5.18
C ILE A 23 -10.87 10.22 -4.81
N THR A 24 -11.28 11.01 -5.79
CA THR A 24 -11.73 12.40 -5.58
C THR A 24 -12.98 12.43 -4.70
N ASP A 25 -13.97 11.60 -5.00
CA ASP A 25 -15.21 11.48 -4.23
C ASP A 25 -14.94 10.99 -2.79
N ALA A 26 -14.03 10.00 -2.64
CA ALA A 26 -13.66 9.50 -1.32
C ALA A 26 -12.93 10.56 -0.47
N LYS A 27 -12.01 11.32 -1.07
CA LYS A 27 -11.34 12.45 -0.41
C LYS A 27 -12.33 13.53 0.02
N ALA A 28 -13.22 13.94 -0.89
CA ALA A 28 -14.24 14.95 -0.60
C ALA A 28 -15.16 14.51 0.54
N ARG A 29 -15.60 13.25 0.52
CA ARG A 29 -16.46 12.68 1.56
C ARG A 29 -15.77 12.58 2.93
N LEU A 30 -14.48 12.23 2.96
CA LEU A 30 -13.73 12.07 4.21
C LEU A 30 -13.10 13.38 4.71
N GLY A 31 -13.03 14.42 3.87
CA GLY A 31 -12.36 15.68 4.20
C GLY A 31 -10.86 15.53 4.45
N THR A 32 -10.22 14.50 3.89
CA THR A 32 -8.80 14.21 4.13
C THR A 32 -8.16 13.44 2.98
N GLU A 33 -6.84 13.32 3.03
CA GLU A 33 -6.06 12.52 2.09
C GLU A 33 -6.15 11.02 2.41
N LEU A 34 -6.25 10.19 1.36
CA LEU A 34 -6.30 8.73 1.47
C LEU A 34 -4.88 8.17 1.65
N ARG A 35 -4.80 7.03 2.33
CA ARG A 35 -3.51 6.38 2.65
C ARG A 35 -3.61 4.87 2.47
N ALA A 36 -2.53 4.28 1.99
CA ALA A 36 -2.34 2.84 1.88
C ALA A 36 -0.88 2.48 2.20
N ALA A 37 -0.68 1.23 2.59
CA ALA A 37 0.64 0.65 2.80
C ALA A 37 0.88 -0.42 1.75
N LEU A 38 2.10 -0.53 1.25
CA LEU A 38 2.54 -1.58 0.37
C LEU A 38 3.91 -2.07 0.83
N TYR A 39 4.15 -3.36 0.64
CA TYR A 39 5.41 -3.99 0.99
C TYR A 39 5.90 -4.82 -0.18
N LEU A 40 7.16 -4.66 -0.59
CA LEU A 40 7.87 -5.68 -1.35
C LEU A 40 8.62 -6.53 -0.34
N TYR A 41 8.17 -7.77 -0.16
CA TYR A 41 8.76 -8.71 0.78
C TYR A 41 9.59 -9.75 0.05
N ASN A 42 10.83 -9.96 0.50
CA ASN A 42 11.76 -10.98 -0.02
C ASN A 42 11.94 -10.92 -1.56
N GLU A 43 11.71 -9.74 -2.16
CA GLU A 43 11.78 -9.50 -3.60
C GLU A 43 10.81 -10.33 -4.47
N ASP A 44 9.92 -11.12 -3.85
CA ASP A 44 9.09 -12.12 -4.54
C ASP A 44 7.59 -11.82 -4.50
N LYS A 45 7.13 -10.97 -3.58
CA LYS A 45 5.71 -10.66 -3.44
C LYS A 45 5.46 -9.21 -3.02
N PHE A 46 4.39 -8.65 -3.57
CA PHE A 46 3.78 -7.43 -3.06
C PHE A 46 2.68 -7.76 -2.06
N ILE A 47 2.65 -7.03 -0.96
CA ILE A 47 1.59 -7.09 0.04
C ILE A 47 0.99 -5.69 0.19
N VAL A 48 -0.25 -5.52 -0.25
CA VAL A 48 -0.94 -4.22 -0.29
C VAL A 48 -2.01 -4.17 0.80
N CYS A 49 -1.89 -3.23 1.73
CA CYS A 49 -2.69 -3.12 2.94
C CYS A 49 -3.53 -1.82 2.97
N SER A 50 -4.74 -1.92 3.52
CA SER A 50 -5.56 -0.75 3.84
C SER A 50 -5.07 -0.13 5.15
N ILE A 51 -5.13 1.18 5.29
CA ILE A 51 -4.74 1.89 6.51
C ILE A 51 -5.96 2.53 7.21
N ALA A 52 -6.03 2.36 8.53
CA ALA A 52 -6.90 3.08 9.45
C ALA A 52 -6.04 3.95 10.38
N GLY A 53 -6.05 5.27 10.19
CA GLY A 53 -5.12 6.17 10.89
C GLY A 53 -3.65 5.90 10.51
N ILE A 54 -2.94 5.13 11.33
CA ILE A 54 -1.54 4.69 11.11
C ILE A 54 -1.40 3.15 11.12
N SER A 55 -2.51 2.42 11.19
CA SER A 55 -2.54 0.99 11.43
C SER A 55 -3.12 0.25 10.22
N GLU A 56 -2.58 -0.92 9.90
CA GLU A 56 -3.15 -1.78 8.88
C GLU A 56 -4.44 -2.43 9.35
N PHE A 57 -5.39 -2.66 8.45
CA PHE A 57 -6.62 -3.39 8.78
C PHE A 57 -7.21 -4.14 7.57
N GLY A 58 -8.02 -5.16 7.89
CA GLY A 58 -8.64 -6.04 6.91
C GLY A 58 -7.63 -6.90 6.15
N ASP A 59 -8.14 -7.73 5.24
CA ASP A 59 -7.26 -8.65 4.50
C ASP A 59 -6.38 -7.89 3.52
N PRO A 60 -5.06 -8.18 3.46
CA PRO A 60 -4.19 -7.60 2.46
C PRO A 60 -4.46 -8.23 1.08
N VAL A 61 -4.03 -7.55 0.02
CA VAL A 61 -3.92 -8.16 -1.30
C VAL A 61 -2.48 -8.59 -1.49
N VAL A 62 -2.25 -9.88 -1.75
CA VAL A 62 -0.92 -10.44 -2.02
C VAL A 62 -0.80 -10.71 -3.51
N LEU A 63 0.25 -10.17 -4.14
CA LEU A 63 0.55 -10.35 -5.55
C LEU A 63 1.97 -10.89 -5.70
N ASP A 64 2.22 -11.69 -6.74
CA ASP A 64 3.57 -12.05 -7.16
C ASP A 64 4.36 -10.78 -7.55
N ALA A 65 5.68 -10.74 -7.32
CA ALA A 65 6.51 -9.61 -7.71
C ALA A 65 6.51 -9.37 -9.24
N ASN A 66 6.16 -10.38 -10.06
CA ASN A 66 6.00 -10.27 -11.50
C ASN A 66 4.57 -9.94 -11.94
N ALA A 67 3.64 -9.69 -11.01
CA ALA A 67 2.28 -9.25 -11.36
C ALA A 67 2.31 -8.02 -12.27
N THR A 68 1.33 -7.89 -13.17
CA THR A 68 1.31 -6.75 -14.09
C THR A 68 1.22 -5.42 -13.32
N ASP A 69 1.77 -4.36 -13.91
CA ASP A 69 1.66 -3.03 -13.31
C ASP A 69 0.20 -2.61 -13.12
N GLU A 70 -0.68 -3.02 -14.02
CA GLU A 70 -2.12 -2.81 -13.90
C GLU A 70 -2.69 -3.48 -12.65
N ALA A 71 -2.36 -4.75 -12.39
CA ALA A 71 -2.83 -5.46 -11.20
C ALA A 71 -2.30 -4.81 -9.91
N LEU A 72 -1.04 -4.39 -9.90
CA LEU A 72 -0.43 -3.70 -8.77
C LEU A 72 -1.08 -2.34 -8.50
N GLY A 73 -1.25 -1.53 -9.54
CA GLY A 73 -1.87 -0.22 -9.42
C GLY A 73 -3.36 -0.31 -9.04
N LEU A 74 -4.09 -1.29 -9.59
CA LEU A 74 -5.48 -1.53 -9.24
C LEU A 74 -5.62 -1.92 -7.76
N ALA A 75 -4.80 -2.87 -7.29
CA ALA A 75 -4.80 -3.29 -5.89
C ALA A 75 -4.47 -2.12 -4.96
N LEU A 76 -3.50 -1.28 -5.32
CA LEU A 76 -3.16 -0.08 -4.56
C LEU A 76 -4.33 0.91 -4.49
N CYS A 77 -4.98 1.20 -5.62
CA CYS A 77 -6.15 2.07 -5.64
C CYS A 77 -7.30 1.52 -4.78
N ASP A 78 -7.54 0.22 -4.81
CA ASP A 78 -8.57 -0.41 -3.95
C ASP A 78 -8.26 -0.24 -2.46
N LYS A 79 -6.99 -0.34 -2.06
CA LYS A 79 -6.57 -0.12 -0.66
C LYS A 79 -6.62 1.35 -0.26
N LEU A 80 -6.29 2.28 -1.16
CA LEU A 80 -6.50 3.72 -0.93
C LEU A 80 -7.98 4.03 -0.70
N LEU A 81 -8.87 3.47 -1.52
CA LEU A 81 -10.32 3.68 -1.41
C LEU A 81 -10.92 3.02 -0.17
N ALA A 82 -10.23 2.04 0.40
CA ALA A 82 -10.62 1.41 1.66
C ALA A 82 -10.20 2.23 2.89
N PHE A 83 -9.37 3.29 2.75
CA PHE A 83 -8.84 4.07 3.87
C PHE A 83 -9.90 4.51 4.89
N ARG A 84 -9.52 4.46 6.18
CA ARG A 84 -10.33 4.95 7.30
C ARG A 84 -9.55 5.96 8.13
N MET A 85 -10.21 7.02 8.58
CA MET A 85 -9.56 8.04 9.42
C MET A 85 -9.20 7.54 10.81
N LYS A 86 -10.10 6.76 11.43
CA LYS A 86 -9.95 6.24 12.78
C LYS A 86 -9.68 4.75 12.73
N ASN A 87 -8.78 4.30 13.60
CA ASN A 87 -8.68 2.91 13.96
C ASN A 87 -9.71 2.64 15.08
N ASP A 88 -10.57 1.64 14.89
CA ASP A 88 -11.55 1.22 15.89
C ASP A 88 -10.85 0.55 17.09
N GLN A 89 -9.60 0.11 16.91
CA GLN A 89 -8.72 -0.40 17.95
C GLN A 89 -7.76 0.71 18.41
N GLY A 90 -7.73 0.99 19.71
CA GLY A 90 -6.78 1.95 20.28
C GLY A 90 -5.32 1.53 20.02
N LEU A 91 -4.45 2.50 19.72
CA LEU A 91 -3.06 2.25 19.31
C LEU A 91 -2.24 1.42 20.32
N SER A 92 -2.54 1.54 21.61
CA SER A 92 -1.88 0.79 22.68
C SER A 92 -2.12 -0.73 22.64
N LYS A 93 -3.10 -1.19 21.84
CA LYS A 93 -3.45 -2.61 21.71
C LYS A 93 -2.84 -3.28 20.48
N LEU A 94 -2.21 -2.52 19.58
CA LEU A 94 -1.67 -3.05 18.34
C LEU A 94 -0.34 -3.74 18.61
N LYS A 95 -0.33 -5.07 18.48
CA LYS A 95 0.88 -5.87 18.48
C LYS A 95 1.40 -6.01 17.06
N LEU A 96 2.67 -6.37 16.94
CA LEU A 96 3.27 -6.75 15.66
C LEU A 96 2.48 -7.88 14.97
N ASP A 97 1.98 -8.83 15.77
CA ASP A 97 1.12 -9.93 15.30
C ASP A 97 -0.27 -9.44 14.88
N ASP A 98 -0.59 -8.16 14.91
CA ASP A 98 -1.81 -7.60 14.31
C ASP A 98 -1.56 -7.03 12.92
N TRP A 99 -0.29 -6.93 12.47
CA TRP A 99 0.04 -6.40 11.17
C TRP A 99 -0.29 -7.41 10.07
N SER A 100 -1.20 -6.99 9.18
CA SER A 100 -1.69 -7.84 8.11
C SER A 100 -0.58 -8.19 7.13
N ALA A 101 0.33 -7.24 6.87
CA ALA A 101 1.51 -7.48 6.05
C ALA A 101 2.46 -8.53 6.64
N TYR A 102 2.71 -8.46 7.95
CA TYR A 102 3.56 -9.43 8.65
C TYR A 102 2.98 -10.84 8.53
N LYS A 103 1.68 -11.02 8.81
CA LYS A 103 1.00 -12.31 8.65
C LYS A 103 1.09 -12.85 7.23
N ALA A 104 0.78 -12.01 6.24
CA ALA A 104 0.79 -12.39 4.84
C ALA A 104 2.21 -12.69 4.30
N SER A 105 3.25 -12.15 4.95
CA SER A 105 4.63 -12.42 4.55
C SER A 105 5.07 -13.86 4.79
N GLY A 106 4.53 -14.51 5.84
CA GLY A 106 4.98 -15.82 6.34
C GLY A 106 6.28 -15.77 7.17
N ALA A 107 6.75 -14.58 7.54
CA ALA A 107 7.94 -14.43 8.38
C ALA A 107 7.71 -15.00 9.79
N LYS A 108 8.74 -15.64 10.36
CA LYS A 108 8.68 -16.22 11.72
C LYS A 108 8.80 -15.16 12.83
N THR A 109 9.43 -14.02 12.54
CA THR A 109 9.64 -12.92 13.49
C THR A 109 9.53 -11.58 12.79
N GLY A 110 9.14 -10.52 13.53
CA GLY A 110 9.11 -9.16 13.00
C GLY A 110 10.44 -8.69 12.44
N LYS A 111 11.52 -8.96 13.16
CA LYS A 111 12.87 -8.61 12.70
C LYS A 111 13.22 -9.27 11.36
N ALA A 112 12.81 -10.53 11.16
CA ALA A 112 13.00 -11.21 9.87
C ALA A 112 12.11 -10.62 8.77
N PHE A 113 10.90 -10.17 9.13
CA PHE A 113 10.03 -9.44 8.21
C PHE A 113 10.68 -8.13 7.76
N GLU A 114 11.00 -7.25 8.71
CA GLU A 114 11.52 -5.92 8.43
C GLU A 114 12.83 -5.95 7.64
N LYS A 115 13.75 -6.89 7.95
CA LYS A 115 15.04 -7.02 7.25
C LYS A 115 14.90 -7.33 5.77
N LYS A 116 13.84 -8.05 5.40
CA LYS A 116 13.59 -8.51 4.03
C LYS A 116 12.61 -7.62 3.28
N CYS A 117 12.22 -6.49 3.84
CA CYS A 117 11.11 -5.72 3.33
C CYS A 117 11.51 -4.30 2.90
N ILE A 118 11.07 -3.91 1.71
CA ILE A 118 10.93 -2.50 1.33
C ILE A 118 9.49 -2.10 1.65
N TYR A 119 9.35 -1.09 2.50
CA TYR A 119 8.07 -0.48 2.82
C TYR A 119 7.79 0.68 1.87
N VAL A 120 6.54 0.75 1.43
CA VAL A 120 6.03 1.81 0.58
C VAL A 120 4.81 2.44 1.24
N TYR A 121 4.97 3.70 1.65
CA TYR A 121 3.87 4.51 2.12
C TYR A 121 3.26 5.28 0.95
N VAL A 122 1.97 5.09 0.73
CA VAL A 122 1.25 5.74 -0.36
C VAL A 122 0.21 6.67 0.22
N ARG A 123 0.20 7.92 -0.25
CA ARG A 123 -0.81 8.91 0.12
C ARG A 123 -1.25 9.72 -1.07
N THR A 124 -2.51 10.13 -1.08
CA THR A 124 -2.93 11.19 -1.99
C THR A 124 -2.45 12.54 -1.45
N VAL A 125 -2.16 13.48 -2.35
CA VAL A 125 -1.86 14.88 -2.05
C VAL A 125 -2.46 15.71 -3.18
N ASN A 126 -3.52 16.47 -2.91
CA ASN A 126 -4.25 17.19 -3.97
C ASN A 126 -4.68 16.26 -5.12
N SER A 127 -4.24 16.52 -6.35
CA SER A 127 -4.49 15.69 -7.54
C SER A 127 -3.38 14.66 -7.82
N ALA A 128 -2.49 14.42 -6.86
CA ALA A 128 -1.39 13.48 -6.98
C ALA A 128 -1.49 12.31 -6.00
N ILE A 129 -0.77 11.23 -6.32
CA ILE A 129 -0.46 10.10 -5.46
C ILE A 129 1.05 10.15 -5.23
N ASN A 130 1.44 10.35 -3.97
CA ASN A 130 2.83 10.26 -3.53
C ASN A 130 3.11 8.84 -3.07
N ILE A 131 4.22 8.29 -3.55
CA ILE A 131 4.70 6.94 -3.29
C ILE A 131 6.10 7.07 -2.69
N GLU A 132 6.21 6.77 -1.40
CA GLU A 132 7.44 6.89 -0.62
C GLU A 132 7.95 5.49 -0.27
N ALA A 133 9.10 5.09 -0.80
CA ALA A 133 9.68 3.76 -0.60
C ALA A 133 11.00 3.84 0.20
N ALA A 134 11.14 2.98 1.20
CA ALA A 134 12.36 2.84 2.02
C ALA A 134 12.42 1.44 2.67
N PRO A 135 13.60 0.93 3.06
CA PRO A 135 13.69 -0.22 3.95
C PRO A 135 12.89 -0.02 5.24
N ARG A 136 12.25 -1.08 5.75
CA ARG A 136 11.46 -0.96 6.98
C ARG A 136 12.33 -0.79 8.23
N ILE A 137 13.50 -1.41 8.25
CA ILE A 137 14.52 -1.17 9.28
C ILE A 137 15.27 0.10 8.90
N SER A 138 14.90 1.24 9.47
CA SER A 138 15.73 2.44 9.44
C SER A 138 16.24 2.66 10.86
N ASN A 139 17.49 2.27 11.09
CA ASN A 139 18.16 2.53 12.37
C ASN A 139 18.81 3.92 12.41
N GLU A 140 18.98 4.61 11.28
CA GLU A 140 19.47 6.00 11.21
C GLU A 140 18.94 6.70 9.93
N LYS A 141 18.78 8.03 10.01
CA LYS A 141 18.51 9.03 8.95
C LYS A 141 17.63 8.53 7.78
N GLU A 142 16.33 8.88 7.85
CA GLU A 142 15.26 8.48 6.92
C GLU A 142 15.41 9.03 5.49
N LEU A 143 16.39 8.52 4.74
CA LEU A 143 16.37 8.65 3.28
C LEU A 143 15.23 7.79 2.73
N LYS A 144 14.58 8.26 1.68
CA LYS A 144 13.49 7.55 1.00
C LYS A 144 13.44 7.92 -0.47
N ALA A 145 13.08 6.96 -1.31
CA ALA A 145 12.77 7.22 -2.70
C ALA A 145 11.32 7.74 -2.80
N LEU A 146 11.13 8.89 -3.44
CA LEU A 146 9.81 9.48 -3.67
C LEU A 146 9.49 9.46 -5.16
N CYS A 147 8.31 8.98 -5.51
CA CYS A 147 7.68 9.19 -6.80
C CYS A 147 6.34 9.90 -6.58
N SER A 148 6.02 10.89 -7.42
CA SER A 148 4.70 11.53 -7.44
C SER A 148 4.10 11.37 -8.83
N ILE A 149 2.84 10.93 -8.88
CA ILE A 149 2.11 10.71 -10.12
C ILE A 149 0.69 11.26 -9.98
N SER A 150 0.11 11.81 -11.04
CA SER A 150 -1.29 12.27 -11.01
C SER A 150 -2.24 11.11 -10.68
N ASN A 151 -3.27 11.38 -9.86
CA ASN A 151 -4.35 10.42 -9.58
C ASN A 151 -5.28 10.18 -10.79
N GLY A 152 -5.10 10.96 -11.87
CA GLY A 152 -5.72 10.85 -13.19
C GLY A 152 -5.21 9.70 -14.07
N ARG A 153 -4.15 9.02 -13.65
CA ARG A 153 -3.42 8.04 -14.47
C ARG A 153 -4.05 6.67 -14.44
N LYS A 154 -3.75 5.87 -15.48
CA LYS A 154 -4.17 4.47 -15.55
C LYS A 154 -3.55 3.66 -14.41
N HIS A 155 -4.21 2.58 -14.01
CA HIS A 155 -3.68 1.65 -13.01
C HIS A 155 -2.30 1.13 -13.41
N SER A 156 -2.06 0.85 -14.69
CA SER A 156 -0.74 0.43 -15.19
C SER A 156 0.35 1.49 -14.94
N GLU A 157 0.06 2.76 -15.16
CA GLU A 157 1.01 3.85 -14.91
C GLU A 157 1.30 4.04 -13.42
N ILE A 158 0.28 3.86 -12.57
CA ILE A 158 0.42 3.89 -11.10
C ILE A 158 1.29 2.73 -10.63
N GLY A 159 1.04 1.51 -11.12
CA GLY A 159 1.87 0.34 -10.78
C GLY A 159 3.32 0.50 -11.23
N ALA A 160 3.55 1.03 -12.43
CA ALA A 160 4.89 1.35 -12.91
C ALA A 160 5.59 2.39 -12.01
N ALA A 161 4.87 3.42 -11.53
CA ALA A 161 5.42 4.40 -10.60
C ALA A 161 5.80 3.77 -9.24
N VAL A 162 4.99 2.83 -8.73
CA VAL A 162 5.32 2.05 -7.52
C VAL A 162 6.62 1.29 -7.71
N ARG A 163 6.76 0.55 -8.82
CA ARG A 163 7.99 -0.19 -9.11
C ARG A 163 9.21 0.71 -9.23
N LYS A 164 9.08 1.88 -9.86
CA LYS A 164 10.17 2.86 -9.94
C LYS A 164 10.62 3.34 -8.56
N ALA A 165 9.67 3.66 -7.67
CA ALA A 165 10.00 4.07 -6.29
C ALA A 165 10.70 2.94 -5.53
N ILE A 166 10.20 1.71 -5.64
CA ILE A 166 10.81 0.53 -5.00
C ILE A 166 12.21 0.27 -5.57
N GLY A 167 12.37 0.28 -6.90
CA GLY A 167 13.66 0.10 -7.55
C GLY A 167 14.68 1.14 -7.12
N ALA A 168 14.28 2.41 -7.02
CA ALA A 168 15.13 3.47 -6.48
C ALA A 168 15.52 3.22 -5.01
N ALA A 169 14.58 2.80 -4.15
CA ALA A 169 14.88 2.45 -2.76
C ALA A 169 15.84 1.25 -2.67
N THR A 170 15.66 0.22 -3.50
CA THR A 170 16.56 -0.94 -3.56
C THR A 170 17.97 -0.54 -4.01
N LEU A 171 18.09 0.33 -5.01
CA LEU A 171 19.39 0.85 -5.47
C LEU A 171 20.11 1.64 -4.37
N LEU A 172 19.39 2.52 -3.66
CA LEU A 172 19.94 3.28 -2.54
C LEU A 172 20.39 2.37 -1.39
N ARG A 173 19.62 1.32 -1.08
CA ARG A 173 19.99 0.30 -0.10
C ARG A 173 21.27 -0.45 -0.51
N ASN A 174 21.34 -0.88 -1.77
CA ASN A 174 22.50 -1.61 -2.28
C ASN A 174 23.76 -0.73 -2.32
N ALA A 175 23.60 0.59 -2.42
CA ALA A 175 24.69 1.56 -2.30
C ALA A 175 25.09 1.87 -0.84
N GLY A 176 24.44 1.25 0.16
CA GLY A 176 24.69 1.52 1.58
C GLY A 176 24.17 2.88 2.06
N MET A 177 23.25 3.49 1.31
CA MET A 177 22.64 4.78 1.65
C MET A 177 21.29 4.62 2.38
N LEU A 178 20.75 3.40 2.46
CA LEU A 178 19.52 3.03 3.17
C LEU A 178 19.69 1.71 3.95
#